data_AF-A0A923YMW5-F1
#
_entry.id   AF-A0A923YMW5-F1
#
_cell.length_a   1.000
_cell.length_b   1.000
_cell.length_c   1.000
_cell.angle_alpha   90.00
_cell.angle_beta   90.00
_cell.angle_gamma   90.00
#
_symmetry.space_group_name_H-M   'P 1'
#
loop_
_entity.id
_entity.type
_entity.pdbx_description
1 polymer ?
#
loop_
_entity_poly.entity_id
_entity_poly.type
_entity_poly.pdbx_seq_one_letter_code
_entity_poly.pdbx_strand_id
1 'polypeptide(L)'
;VEGGATVIGLAPIADPSAMEAGHETEWRALVGILWAGGGVTTLGKGRVIASDRIEDALCGIGIGSDFTFKGADDAQVLFLHRKLTDGDSYFLSNRKDRAETIEAHFRVTGKQPELCHAETGRNAPASATLPTLATLPTLATLPTLAGLETRADPGIKYFSVIATYSKTFAFPKGAKQDHSLWPDLGSVHELAEVRVNGTLMGTAWHAPFRLDIGGAVKPGANKLEVRVANLWISRLIGDAQAGAKKVTWTALPTYRADAPLRPSGLIGPVTLLGQ
;
A
#
# COMPACT_ATOMS: atom_id res chain seq x y z
N VAL A 1 -21.31 29.82 -18.45
CA VAL A 1 -21.45 28.97 -19.66
C VAL A 1 -21.08 29.74 -20.92
N GLU A 2 -21.68 30.91 -21.17
CA GLU A 2 -21.43 31.75 -22.35
C GLU A 2 -19.95 31.92 -22.75
N GLY A 3 -19.07 32.06 -21.75
CA GLY A 3 -17.62 32.19 -21.95
C GLY A 3 -16.88 30.96 -22.51
N GLY A 4 -17.53 29.79 -22.66
CA GLY A 4 -16.92 28.59 -23.25
C GLY A 4 -16.92 27.34 -22.37
N ALA A 5 -17.35 27.44 -21.11
CA ALA A 5 -17.37 26.31 -20.19
C ALA A 5 -18.47 25.31 -20.56
N THR A 6 -18.20 24.02 -20.32
CA THR A 6 -19.22 22.96 -20.32
C THR A 6 -19.67 22.72 -18.88
N VAL A 7 -20.97 22.75 -18.62
CA VAL A 7 -21.58 22.37 -17.34
C VAL A 7 -22.32 21.05 -17.53
N ILE A 8 -22.12 20.10 -16.63
CA ILE A 8 -22.82 18.80 -16.64
C ILE A 8 -23.57 18.69 -15.32
N GLY A 9 -24.88 18.54 -15.40
CA GLY A 9 -25.75 18.45 -14.22
C GLY A 9 -27.21 18.68 -14.55
N LEU A 10 -28.10 18.15 -13.70
CA LEU A 10 -29.53 18.41 -13.79
C LEU A 10 -29.86 19.84 -13.38
N ALA A 11 -31.01 20.34 -13.86
CA ALA A 11 -31.50 21.66 -13.48
C ALA A 11 -31.75 21.72 -11.97
N PRO A 12 -31.30 22.79 -11.27
CA PRO A 12 -31.61 22.97 -9.87
C PRO A 12 -33.12 23.25 -9.70
N ILE A 13 -33.71 22.75 -8.62
CA ILE A 13 -35.16 22.85 -8.36
C ILE A 13 -35.54 24.01 -7.46
N ALA A 14 -34.60 24.56 -6.69
CA ALA A 14 -34.81 25.67 -5.78
C ALA A 14 -33.48 26.36 -5.42
N ASP A 15 -33.58 27.60 -4.96
CA ASP A 15 -32.53 28.32 -4.23
C ASP A 15 -32.81 28.20 -2.71
N PRO A 16 -31.86 27.70 -1.89
CA PRO A 16 -32.09 27.51 -0.45
C PRO A 16 -31.92 28.80 0.39
N SER A 17 -31.59 29.95 -0.21
CA SER A 17 -31.39 31.21 0.51
C SER A 17 -32.70 31.92 0.85
N ALA A 18 -32.70 32.71 1.94
CA ALA A 18 -33.81 33.61 2.26
C ALA A 18 -33.74 34.82 1.31
N MET A 19 -34.44 34.74 0.18
CA MET A 19 -34.28 35.69 -0.92
C MET A 19 -34.90 37.08 -0.63
N GLU A 20 -34.21 38.14 -1.04
CA GLU A 20 -34.80 39.46 -1.26
C GLU A 20 -35.76 39.43 -2.47
N ALA A 21 -36.76 40.31 -2.48
CA ALA A 21 -37.75 40.35 -3.56
C ALA A 21 -37.09 40.66 -4.92
N GLY A 22 -37.29 39.79 -5.92
CA GLY A 22 -36.79 39.96 -7.30
C GLY A 22 -35.79 38.89 -7.76
N HIS A 23 -35.02 38.31 -6.83
CA HIS A 23 -33.99 37.31 -7.16
C HIS A 23 -34.58 35.97 -7.66
N GLU A 24 -35.77 35.59 -7.19
CA GLU A 24 -36.43 34.35 -7.64
C GLU A 24 -36.77 34.39 -9.14
N THR A 25 -37.12 35.57 -9.67
CA THR A 25 -37.48 35.72 -11.08
C THR A 25 -36.24 35.62 -11.97
N GLU A 26 -35.15 36.28 -11.57
CA GLU A 26 -33.87 36.17 -12.27
C GLU A 26 -33.31 34.74 -12.21
N TRP A 27 -33.35 34.09 -11.05
CA TRP A 27 -32.92 32.71 -10.88
C TRP A 27 -33.70 31.76 -11.80
N ARG A 28 -35.04 31.85 -11.82
CA ARG A 28 -35.88 31.04 -12.70
C ARG A 28 -35.58 31.30 -14.18
N ALA A 29 -35.35 32.56 -14.56
CA ALA A 29 -34.98 32.91 -15.92
C ALA A 29 -33.65 32.26 -16.33
N LEU A 30 -32.63 32.31 -15.47
CA LEU A 30 -31.33 31.69 -15.74
C LEU A 30 -31.42 30.16 -15.84
N VAL A 31 -32.18 29.51 -14.96
CA VAL A 31 -32.43 28.05 -15.06
C VAL A 31 -33.14 27.72 -16.38
N GLY A 32 -34.15 28.51 -16.75
CA GLY A 32 -34.86 28.36 -18.03
C GLY A 32 -33.95 28.51 -19.24
N ILE A 33 -32.98 29.44 -19.20
CA ILE A 33 -32.00 29.64 -20.28
C ILE A 33 -31.01 28.48 -20.35
N LEU A 34 -30.45 28.06 -19.22
CA LEU A 34 -29.36 27.08 -19.17
C LEU A 34 -29.85 25.65 -19.49
N TRP A 35 -31.06 25.28 -19.09
CA TRP A 35 -31.62 23.93 -19.30
C TRP A 35 -32.73 23.86 -20.36
N ALA A 36 -32.87 24.88 -21.22
CA ALA A 36 -33.90 24.93 -22.27
C ALA A 36 -33.90 23.73 -23.23
N GLY A 37 -32.74 23.13 -23.51
CA GLY A 37 -32.57 22.10 -24.53
C GLY A 37 -32.99 20.68 -24.13
N GLY A 38 -33.43 20.45 -22.88
CA GLY A 38 -33.87 19.15 -22.36
C GLY A 38 -32.75 18.09 -22.18
N GLY A 39 -31.76 18.05 -23.08
CA GLY A 39 -30.58 17.19 -23.02
C GLY A 39 -29.27 17.98 -23.15
N VAL A 40 -29.11 18.76 -24.23
CA VAL A 40 -27.94 19.64 -24.41
C VAL A 40 -28.40 21.03 -24.84
N THR A 41 -28.02 22.05 -24.07
CA THR A 41 -28.23 23.47 -24.41
C THR A 41 -26.90 24.09 -24.78
N THR A 42 -26.77 24.64 -25.99
CA THR A 42 -25.58 25.43 -26.37
C THR A 42 -25.84 26.90 -26.06
N LEU A 43 -24.91 27.56 -25.37
CA LEU A 43 -25.06 28.96 -24.97
C LEU A 43 -23.72 29.70 -25.12
N GLY A 44 -23.68 30.69 -25.99
CA GLY A 44 -22.45 31.38 -26.37
C GLY A 44 -21.43 30.40 -26.96
N LYS A 45 -20.22 30.35 -26.35
CA LYS A 45 -19.15 29.40 -26.73
C LYS A 45 -19.20 28.09 -25.95
N GLY A 46 -20.09 27.97 -24.96
CA GLY A 46 -20.17 26.83 -24.04
C GLY A 46 -21.44 26.02 -24.21
N ARG A 47 -21.66 25.07 -23.29
CA ARG A 47 -22.86 24.23 -23.28
C ARG A 47 -23.24 23.75 -21.89
N VAL A 48 -24.50 23.37 -21.71
CA VAL A 48 -25.02 22.64 -20.56
C VAL A 48 -25.49 21.26 -21.03
N ILE A 49 -25.06 20.20 -20.37
CA ILE A 49 -25.52 18.83 -20.59
C ILE A 49 -26.34 18.42 -19.37
N ALA A 50 -27.64 18.24 -19.56
CA ALA A 50 -28.58 17.86 -18.53
C ALA A 50 -28.46 16.35 -18.25
N SER A 51 -27.52 15.97 -17.39
CA SER A 51 -27.26 14.57 -17.04
C SER A 51 -26.71 14.45 -15.62
N ASP A 52 -27.05 13.35 -14.96
CA ASP A 52 -26.45 12.86 -13.72
C ASP A 52 -25.36 11.80 -13.96
N ARG A 53 -25.11 11.43 -15.23
CA ARG A 53 -24.11 10.43 -15.65
C ARG A 53 -22.88 11.14 -16.22
N ILE A 54 -21.99 11.55 -15.32
CA ILE A 54 -20.84 12.40 -15.66
C ILE A 54 -19.89 11.74 -16.68
N GLU A 55 -19.65 10.44 -16.58
CA GLU A 55 -18.75 9.71 -17.47
C GLU A 55 -19.29 9.66 -18.90
N ASP A 56 -20.57 9.38 -19.06
CA ASP A 56 -21.22 9.31 -20.38
C ASP A 56 -21.26 10.70 -21.03
N ALA A 57 -21.51 11.75 -20.24
CA ALA A 57 -21.51 13.13 -20.70
C ALA A 57 -20.10 13.59 -21.13
N LEU A 58 -19.05 13.23 -20.38
CA LEU A 58 -17.66 13.48 -20.75
C LEU A 58 -17.27 12.73 -22.03
N CYS A 59 -17.65 11.45 -22.13
CA CYS A 59 -17.41 10.64 -23.33
C CYS A 59 -18.10 11.24 -24.57
N GLY A 60 -19.35 11.68 -24.44
CA GLY A 60 -20.12 12.32 -25.50
C GLY A 60 -19.50 13.62 -26.04
N ILE A 61 -18.63 14.28 -25.27
CA ILE A 61 -17.85 15.45 -25.72
C ILE A 61 -16.40 15.12 -26.07
N GLY A 62 -16.07 13.83 -26.24
CA GLY A 62 -14.74 13.35 -26.64
C GLY A 62 -13.70 13.32 -25.52
N ILE A 63 -14.11 13.48 -24.26
CA ILE A 63 -13.23 13.37 -23.10
C ILE A 63 -13.35 11.94 -22.55
N GLY A 64 -12.46 11.05 -23.02
CA GLY A 64 -12.36 9.69 -22.48
C GLY A 64 -11.73 9.63 -21.08
N SER A 65 -11.82 8.47 -20.42
CA SER A 65 -11.29 8.23 -19.08
C SER A 65 -9.80 8.60 -18.96
N ASP A 66 -9.42 9.25 -17.86
CA ASP A 66 -8.03 9.62 -17.61
C ASP A 66 -7.17 8.44 -17.15
N PHE A 67 -7.79 7.54 -16.38
CA PHE A 67 -7.29 6.23 -15.99
C PHE A 67 -8.46 5.26 -15.96
N THR A 68 -8.22 4.04 -16.42
CA THR A 68 -9.14 2.90 -16.25
C THR A 68 -8.32 1.62 -16.20
N PHE A 69 -8.93 0.51 -15.79
CA PHE A 69 -8.25 -0.77 -15.77
C PHE A 69 -9.23 -1.91 -16.01
N LYS A 70 -8.70 -3.04 -16.49
CA LYS A 70 -9.40 -4.34 -16.45
C LYS A 70 -8.76 -5.21 -15.37
N GLY A 71 -9.57 -5.90 -14.58
CA GLY A 71 -9.13 -6.73 -13.47
C GLY A 71 -10.26 -7.62 -12.98
N ALA A 72 -10.17 -8.09 -11.74
CA ALA A 72 -11.28 -8.79 -11.09
C ALA A 72 -12.51 -7.89 -10.95
N ASP A 73 -13.71 -8.47 -11.00
CA ASP A 73 -14.99 -7.73 -11.01
C ASP A 73 -15.17 -6.82 -9.78
N ASP A 74 -14.66 -7.23 -8.62
CA ASP A 74 -14.74 -6.45 -7.39
C ASP A 74 -13.47 -5.64 -7.10
N ALA A 75 -12.47 -5.62 -7.99
CA ALA A 75 -11.22 -4.90 -7.80
C ALA A 75 -11.48 -3.40 -7.62
N GLN A 76 -10.75 -2.78 -6.68
CA GLN A 76 -10.89 -1.36 -6.38
C GLN A 76 -9.51 -0.70 -6.40
N VAL A 77 -9.21 -0.03 -7.51
CA VAL A 77 -7.97 0.73 -7.68
C VAL A 77 -8.33 2.20 -7.84
N LEU A 78 -7.97 3.00 -6.83
CA LEU A 78 -8.10 4.45 -6.89
C LEU A 78 -6.85 5.05 -7.49
N PHE A 79 -6.98 6.21 -8.12
CA PHE A 79 -5.85 6.92 -8.71
C PHE A 79 -5.82 8.40 -8.38
N LEU A 80 -4.62 8.97 -8.44
CA LEU A 80 -4.37 10.40 -8.50
C LEU A 80 -3.40 10.66 -9.65
N HIS A 81 -3.72 11.64 -10.49
CA HIS A 81 -2.88 12.04 -11.62
C HIS A 81 -2.32 13.46 -11.40
N ARG A 82 -1.00 13.62 -11.54
CA ARG A 82 -0.31 14.91 -11.60
C ARG A 82 0.34 15.09 -12.96
N LYS A 83 0.10 16.24 -13.59
CA LYS A 83 0.89 16.70 -14.74
C LYS A 83 2.13 17.44 -14.27
N LEU A 84 3.28 17.03 -14.78
CA LEU A 84 4.58 17.64 -14.56
C LEU A 84 5.03 18.35 -15.84
N THR A 85 6.09 19.16 -15.75
CA THR A 85 6.66 19.86 -16.92
C THR A 85 7.24 18.90 -17.95
N ASP A 86 7.70 17.73 -17.51
CA ASP A 86 8.40 16.71 -18.29
C ASP A 86 7.62 15.37 -18.36
N GLY A 87 6.50 15.26 -17.67
CA GLY A 87 5.99 13.96 -17.24
C GLY A 87 4.52 13.94 -16.85
N ASP A 88 4.01 12.74 -16.68
CA ASP A 88 2.72 12.47 -16.06
C ASP A 88 3.00 11.47 -14.93
N SER A 89 2.46 11.72 -13.75
CA SER A 89 2.65 10.87 -12.57
C SER A 89 1.29 10.36 -12.11
N TYR A 90 1.12 9.03 -12.11
CA TYR A 90 -0.06 8.36 -11.59
C TYR A 90 0.28 7.62 -10.30
N PHE A 91 -0.43 7.94 -9.23
CA PHE A 91 -0.41 7.17 -7.99
C PHE A 91 -1.61 6.22 -8.00
N LEU A 92 -1.36 4.91 -7.91
CA LEU A 92 -2.41 3.88 -7.88
C LEU A 92 -2.46 3.26 -6.49
N SER A 93 -3.66 3.14 -5.93
CA SER A 93 -3.90 2.50 -4.63
C SER A 93 -4.91 1.38 -4.78
N ASN A 94 -4.44 0.14 -4.68
CA ASN A 94 -5.29 -1.01 -4.46
C ASN A 94 -5.93 -0.91 -3.07
N ARG A 95 -7.26 -0.93 -3.01
CA ARG A 95 -8.05 -0.80 -1.79
C ARG A 95 -8.45 -2.14 -1.18
N LYS A 96 -8.09 -3.25 -1.81
CA LYS A 96 -8.34 -4.60 -1.31
C LYS A 96 -7.14 -5.12 -0.54
N ASP A 97 -7.40 -5.90 0.51
CA ASP A 97 -6.38 -6.61 1.28
C ASP A 97 -5.95 -7.92 0.59
N ARG A 98 -5.65 -7.83 -0.70
CA ARG A 98 -5.15 -8.93 -1.54
C ARG A 98 -4.41 -8.36 -2.73
N ALA A 99 -3.54 -9.15 -3.33
CA ALA A 99 -2.90 -8.79 -4.59
C ALA A 99 -3.94 -8.67 -5.73
N GLU A 100 -3.75 -7.67 -6.58
CA GLU A 100 -4.55 -7.46 -7.78
C GLU A 100 -3.64 -7.48 -9.01
N THR A 101 -4.07 -8.22 -10.03
CA THR A 101 -3.46 -8.17 -11.36
C THR A 101 -4.40 -7.42 -12.27
N ILE A 102 -3.93 -6.31 -12.83
CA ILE A 102 -4.75 -5.43 -13.68
C ILE A 102 -4.05 -5.11 -15.00
N GLU A 103 -4.84 -4.93 -16.05
CA GLU A 103 -4.44 -4.23 -17.28
C GLU A 103 -4.78 -2.75 -17.09
N ALA A 104 -3.77 -1.92 -16.78
CA ALA A 104 -3.95 -0.49 -16.53
C ALA A 104 -3.88 0.33 -17.84
N HIS A 105 -4.84 1.22 -18.05
CA HIS A 105 -4.93 2.11 -19.20
C HIS A 105 -4.84 3.58 -18.75
N PHE A 106 -3.90 4.33 -19.32
CA PHE A 106 -3.65 5.73 -19.00
C PHE A 106 -3.90 6.60 -20.23
N ARG A 107 -4.45 7.80 -20.03
CA ARG A 107 -4.64 8.78 -21.11
C ARG A 107 -3.38 9.60 -21.38
N VAL A 108 -2.28 8.89 -21.66
CA VAL A 108 -0.96 9.43 -21.99
C VAL A 108 -0.42 8.69 -23.21
N THR A 109 0.22 9.41 -24.13
CA THR A 109 0.82 8.84 -25.35
C THR A 109 2.26 9.32 -25.52
N GLY A 110 3.08 8.55 -26.25
CA GLY A 110 4.44 8.95 -26.60
C GLY A 110 5.46 8.95 -25.44
N LYS A 111 5.13 8.31 -24.30
CA LYS A 111 6.03 8.16 -23.14
C LYS A 111 6.17 6.70 -22.74
N GLN A 112 7.30 6.36 -22.13
CA GLN A 112 7.54 5.04 -21.52
C GLN A 112 7.24 5.12 -20.01
N PRO A 113 6.40 4.22 -19.45
CA PRO A 113 6.07 4.24 -18.02
C PRO A 113 7.20 3.63 -17.19
N GLU A 114 7.39 4.17 -15.99
CA GLU A 114 8.29 3.65 -14.95
C GLU A 114 7.52 3.41 -13.64
N LEU A 115 7.97 2.43 -12.85
CA LEU A 115 7.42 2.17 -11.51
C LEU A 115 8.30 2.80 -10.45
N CYS A 116 7.73 3.77 -9.73
CA CYS A 116 8.38 4.42 -8.60
C CYS A 116 7.91 3.76 -7.29
N HIS A 117 8.80 3.06 -6.59
CA HIS A 117 8.52 2.40 -5.33
C HIS A 117 8.80 3.36 -4.16
N ALA A 118 7.73 3.91 -3.57
CA ALA A 118 7.83 4.90 -2.50
C ALA A 118 8.58 4.37 -1.26
N GLU A 119 8.53 3.06 -1.01
CA GLU A 119 9.12 2.41 0.15
C GLU A 119 10.65 2.37 0.10
N THR A 120 11.20 2.32 -1.11
CA THR A 120 12.65 2.26 -1.31
C THR A 120 13.22 3.57 -1.84
N GLY A 121 12.36 4.51 -2.23
CA GLY A 121 12.75 5.73 -2.95
C GLY A 121 13.39 5.45 -4.31
N ARG A 122 13.25 4.21 -4.83
CA ARG A 122 13.83 3.77 -6.09
C ARG A 122 12.77 3.82 -7.18
N ASN A 123 13.14 4.35 -8.33
CA ASN A 123 12.48 3.98 -9.58
C ASN A 123 13.10 2.64 -9.98
N ALA A 124 12.28 1.62 -10.23
CA ALA A 124 12.78 0.38 -10.79
C ALA A 124 13.09 0.58 -12.31
N PRO A 125 14.11 -0.08 -12.89
CA PRO A 125 14.76 -1.28 -12.36
C PRO A 125 15.79 -0.93 -11.25
N ALA A 126 15.55 -1.50 -10.07
CA ALA A 126 15.91 -0.93 -8.77
C ALA A 126 17.41 -0.98 -8.38
N SER A 127 17.94 0.01 -7.63
CA SER A 127 18.62 -0.19 -6.31
C SER A 127 19.19 1.08 -5.59
N ALA A 128 19.54 0.99 -4.28
CA ALA A 128 19.78 2.08 -3.29
C ALA A 128 20.69 1.70 -2.09
N THR A 129 20.70 2.44 -0.95
CA THR A 129 21.09 2.00 0.43
C THR A 129 20.95 3.09 1.52
N LEU A 130 20.85 2.75 2.84
CA LEU A 130 21.23 3.51 4.07
C LEU A 130 21.13 2.60 5.36
N PRO A 131 21.65 2.96 6.57
CA PRO A 131 22.38 2.06 7.51
C PRO A 131 21.61 1.53 8.75
N THR A 132 22.32 0.76 9.59
CA THR A 132 21.80 -0.20 10.59
C THR A 132 22.05 0.08 12.07
N LEU A 133 21.20 -0.50 12.94
CA LEU A 133 21.37 -0.64 14.40
C LEU A 133 21.58 -2.11 14.82
N ALA A 134 22.21 -2.34 15.98
CA ALA A 134 22.54 -3.66 16.54
C ALA A 134 21.81 -3.93 17.87
N THR A 135 21.63 -5.21 18.25
CA THR A 135 21.35 -5.66 19.64
C THR A 135 21.73 -7.13 19.88
N LEU A 136 22.12 -7.46 21.13
CA LEU A 136 22.65 -8.73 21.66
C LEU A 136 21.54 -9.74 22.09
N PRO A 137 21.82 -11.07 22.21
CA PRO A 137 20.79 -12.11 22.26
C PRO A 137 20.59 -12.80 23.62
N THR A 138 19.42 -13.42 23.77
CA THR A 138 19.27 -14.75 24.38
C THR A 138 19.00 -15.72 23.23
N LEU A 139 19.83 -16.76 23.05
CA LEU A 139 19.75 -17.67 21.90
C LEU A 139 18.76 -18.82 22.19
N ALA A 140 17.77 -19.00 21.32
CA ALA A 140 16.92 -20.18 21.29
C ALA A 140 16.97 -20.82 19.89
N THR A 141 17.17 -22.13 19.80
CA THR A 141 17.17 -22.86 18.52
C THR A 141 15.74 -23.29 18.19
N LEU A 142 15.20 -22.79 17.08
CA LEU A 142 13.89 -23.19 16.57
C LEU A 142 14.08 -24.19 15.41
N PRO A 143 13.62 -25.46 15.54
CA PRO A 143 13.79 -26.45 14.48
C PRO A 143 12.95 -26.15 13.24
N THR A 144 11.80 -25.49 13.42
CA THR A 144 10.88 -25.08 12.34
C THR A 144 10.35 -23.67 12.60
N LEU A 145 10.12 -22.91 11.52
CA LEU A 145 9.42 -21.63 11.61
C LEU A 145 7.95 -21.87 11.96
N ALA A 146 7.44 -21.07 12.88
CA ALA A 146 6.05 -21.00 13.31
C ALA A 146 5.89 -19.73 14.15
N GLY A 147 4.67 -19.19 14.23
CA GLY A 147 4.37 -18.01 15.03
C GLY A 147 4.82 -18.17 16.49
N LEU A 148 5.44 -17.13 17.04
CA LEU A 148 5.98 -17.16 18.40
C LEU A 148 4.88 -17.40 19.44
N GLU A 149 3.66 -16.90 19.19
CA GLU A 149 2.47 -17.06 20.02
C GLU A 149 1.99 -18.51 20.17
N THR A 150 2.42 -19.40 19.28
CA THR A 150 2.09 -20.83 19.33
C THR A 150 3.04 -21.64 20.20
N ARG A 151 4.13 -21.03 20.68
CA ARG A 151 5.19 -21.74 21.42
C ARG A 151 4.75 -22.05 22.85
N ALA A 152 5.23 -23.20 23.36
CA ALA A 152 4.94 -23.64 24.73
C ALA A 152 5.64 -22.78 25.80
N ASP A 153 6.84 -22.29 25.50
CA ASP A 153 7.59 -21.41 26.40
C ASP A 153 6.88 -20.05 26.54
N PRO A 154 6.43 -19.65 27.75
CA PRO A 154 5.75 -18.36 27.96
C PRO A 154 6.61 -17.13 27.62
N GLY A 155 7.93 -17.22 27.78
CA GLY A 155 8.87 -16.16 27.42
C GLY A 155 8.95 -15.93 25.91
N ILE A 156 8.73 -16.99 25.11
CA ILE A 156 8.65 -16.91 23.65
C ILE A 156 7.22 -16.56 23.21
N LYS A 157 6.21 -17.19 23.81
CA LYS A 157 4.78 -16.98 23.51
C LYS A 157 4.34 -15.54 23.67
N TYR A 158 4.77 -14.91 24.76
CA TYR A 158 4.46 -13.53 25.09
C TYR A 158 5.66 -12.60 24.82
N PHE A 159 6.54 -13.00 23.89
CA PHE A 159 7.64 -12.15 23.47
C PHE A 159 7.10 -10.94 22.71
N SER A 160 7.59 -9.76 23.08
CA SER A 160 7.48 -8.56 22.26
C SER A 160 8.86 -7.93 22.14
N VAL A 161 9.07 -7.10 21.10
CA VAL A 161 10.34 -6.47 20.67
C VAL A 161 10.89 -7.16 19.43
N ILE A 162 12.17 -7.54 19.39
CA ILE A 162 12.88 -7.96 18.18
C ILE A 162 13.40 -9.38 18.34
N ALA A 163 12.85 -10.31 17.56
CA ALA A 163 13.35 -11.66 17.43
C ALA A 163 14.35 -11.74 16.27
N THR A 164 15.57 -12.18 16.55
CA THR A 164 16.61 -12.34 15.51
C THR A 164 16.69 -13.80 15.07
N TYR A 165 16.38 -14.05 13.81
CA TYR A 165 16.51 -15.35 13.16
C TYR A 165 17.80 -15.36 12.35
N SER A 166 18.54 -16.46 12.40
CA SER A 166 19.79 -16.62 11.63
C SER A 166 19.81 -17.99 10.99
N LYS A 167 20.12 -18.03 9.69
CA LYS A 167 20.29 -19.29 8.95
C LYS A 167 21.38 -19.14 7.89
N THR A 168 22.16 -20.20 7.70
CA THR A 168 23.09 -20.29 6.56
C THR A 168 22.39 -21.00 5.40
N PHE A 169 22.52 -20.46 4.19
CA PHE A 169 22.02 -21.05 2.97
C PHE A 169 23.13 -21.12 1.90
N ALA A 170 23.03 -22.09 1.00
CA ALA A 170 23.94 -22.18 -0.14
C ALA A 170 23.41 -21.32 -1.29
N PHE A 171 24.32 -20.66 -2.00
CA PHE A 171 24.00 -19.94 -3.23
C PHE A 171 23.30 -20.89 -4.24
N PRO A 172 22.12 -20.53 -4.79
CA PRO A 172 21.37 -21.41 -5.67
C PRO A 172 22.18 -21.83 -6.90
N LYS A 173 22.17 -23.14 -7.22
CA LYS A 173 22.81 -23.65 -8.44
C LYS A 173 22.09 -23.08 -9.67
N GLY A 174 22.84 -22.43 -10.56
CA GLY A 174 22.30 -21.84 -11.80
C GLY A 174 21.88 -20.37 -11.70
N ALA A 175 21.85 -19.78 -10.50
CA ALA A 175 21.72 -18.34 -10.36
C ALA A 175 23.00 -17.67 -10.88
N LYS A 176 22.85 -16.58 -11.63
CA LYS A 176 23.99 -15.77 -12.06
C LYS A 176 24.40 -14.83 -10.94
N GLN A 177 25.69 -14.70 -10.72
CA GLN A 177 26.23 -13.64 -9.88
C GLN A 177 25.83 -12.29 -10.49
N ASP A 178 25.50 -11.30 -9.66
CA ASP A 178 25.05 -9.95 -10.06
C ASP A 178 23.62 -9.85 -10.64
N HIS A 179 22.83 -10.93 -10.55
CA HIS A 179 21.37 -10.88 -10.78
C HIS A 179 20.61 -10.65 -9.48
N SER A 180 19.43 -10.02 -9.57
CA SER A 180 18.55 -9.83 -8.41
C SER A 180 18.13 -11.17 -7.81
N LEU A 181 18.26 -11.28 -6.50
CA LEU A 181 17.86 -12.45 -5.73
C LEU A 181 16.98 -11.96 -4.60
N TRP A 182 15.77 -12.51 -4.48
CA TRP A 182 14.76 -12.00 -3.57
C TRP A 182 14.35 -13.10 -2.57
N PRO A 183 14.82 -13.05 -1.31
CA PRO A 183 14.15 -13.76 -0.24
C PRO A 183 12.71 -13.26 -0.10
N ASP A 184 11.76 -14.15 -0.36
CA ASP A 184 10.37 -13.98 0.05
C ASP A 184 10.24 -14.57 1.45
N LEU A 185 10.00 -13.70 2.43
CA LEU A 185 9.88 -14.09 3.83
C LEU A 185 8.54 -14.75 4.17
N GLY A 186 7.59 -14.76 3.24
CA GLY A 186 6.24 -15.27 3.46
C GLY A 186 5.49 -14.42 4.48
N SER A 187 4.93 -15.06 5.51
CA SER A 187 4.25 -14.38 6.61
C SER A 187 5.25 -13.87 7.66
N VAL A 188 5.27 -12.54 7.82
CA VAL A 188 6.05 -11.80 8.82
C VAL A 188 5.09 -10.95 9.64
N HIS A 189 5.26 -10.97 10.95
CA HIS A 189 4.47 -10.15 11.87
C HIS A 189 5.38 -9.40 12.85
N GLU A 190 5.64 -8.09 12.67
CA GLU A 190 5.02 -7.17 11.69
C GLU A 190 5.98 -6.67 10.61
N LEU A 191 7.27 -6.54 10.91
CA LEU A 191 8.28 -6.09 9.95
C LEU A 191 9.61 -6.80 10.17
N ALA A 192 10.37 -6.94 9.09
CA ALA A 192 11.63 -7.67 9.08
C ALA A 192 12.77 -6.84 8.48
N GLU A 193 13.80 -6.57 9.29
CA GLU A 193 15.11 -6.12 8.81
C GLU A 193 15.89 -7.33 8.30
N VAL A 194 16.39 -7.27 7.07
CA VAL A 194 17.15 -8.37 6.45
C VAL A 194 18.61 -7.96 6.27
N ARG A 195 19.50 -8.85 6.72
CA ARG A 195 20.95 -8.75 6.53
C ARG A 195 21.48 -10.01 5.87
N VAL A 196 22.42 -9.83 4.94
CA VAL A 196 23.11 -10.93 4.27
C VAL A 196 24.61 -10.74 4.43
N ASN A 197 25.29 -11.75 4.97
CA ASN A 197 26.72 -11.73 5.26
C ASN A 197 27.16 -10.53 6.12
N GLY A 198 26.27 -10.05 7.00
CA GLY A 198 26.48 -8.87 7.86
C GLY A 198 26.02 -7.55 7.23
N THR A 199 25.84 -7.48 5.92
CA THR A 199 25.40 -6.29 5.19
C THR A 199 23.90 -6.09 5.32
N LEU A 200 23.44 -4.88 5.65
CA LEU A 200 22.02 -4.51 5.68
C LEU A 200 21.44 -4.37 4.28
N MET A 201 20.38 -5.12 3.98
CA MET A 201 19.67 -5.08 2.71
C MET A 201 18.45 -4.16 2.73
N GLY A 202 17.84 -3.98 3.90
CA GLY A 202 16.71 -3.09 4.13
C GLY A 202 15.72 -3.68 5.13
N THR A 203 14.54 -3.07 5.19
CA THR A 203 13.44 -3.48 6.08
C THR A 203 12.17 -3.68 5.26
N ALA A 204 11.63 -4.90 5.26
CA ALA A 204 10.33 -5.22 4.69
C ALA A 204 9.25 -5.02 5.76
N TRP A 205 8.36 -4.05 5.55
CA TRP A 205 7.36 -3.63 6.55
C TRP A 205 5.91 -3.87 6.14
N HIS A 206 5.67 -4.38 4.92
CA HIS A 206 4.37 -4.87 4.47
C HIS A 206 4.54 -5.99 3.45
N ALA A 207 3.45 -6.70 3.18
CA ALA A 207 3.40 -7.72 2.14
C ALA A 207 3.47 -7.10 0.72
N PRO A 208 4.10 -7.76 -0.25
CA PRO A 208 4.94 -8.96 -0.09
C PRO A 208 6.26 -8.62 0.62
N PHE A 209 6.64 -9.41 1.63
CA PHE A 209 7.84 -9.19 2.43
C PHE A 209 9.11 -9.65 1.69
N ARG A 210 9.53 -8.87 0.69
CA ARG A 210 10.64 -9.16 -0.21
C ARG A 210 11.66 -8.04 -0.24
N LEU A 211 12.94 -8.39 -0.31
CA LEU A 211 14.05 -7.46 -0.47
C LEU A 211 15.07 -8.06 -1.44
N ASP A 212 15.68 -7.24 -2.30
CA ASP A 212 16.76 -7.70 -3.17
C ASP A 212 18.06 -7.84 -2.36
N ILE A 213 18.68 -9.01 -2.47
CA ILE A 213 19.95 -9.35 -1.81
C ILE A 213 21.05 -9.69 -2.82
N GLY A 214 20.80 -9.57 -4.12
CA GLY A 214 21.72 -9.99 -5.19
C GLY A 214 23.13 -9.41 -5.03
N GLY A 215 23.23 -8.14 -4.63
CA GLY A 215 24.52 -7.45 -4.42
C GLY A 215 25.31 -7.87 -3.17
N ALA A 216 24.77 -8.71 -2.28
CA ALA A 216 25.43 -9.11 -1.03
C ALA A 216 25.68 -10.62 -0.90
N VAL A 217 25.13 -11.41 -1.81
CA VAL A 217 25.36 -12.86 -1.84
C VAL A 217 26.67 -13.21 -2.54
N LYS A 218 27.32 -14.28 -2.07
CA LYS A 218 28.56 -14.82 -2.63
C LYS A 218 28.39 -16.29 -3.02
N PRO A 219 29.24 -16.82 -3.93
CA PRO A 219 29.29 -18.26 -4.18
C PRO A 219 29.49 -19.06 -2.89
N GLY A 220 28.81 -20.21 -2.77
CA GLY A 220 28.89 -21.06 -1.59
C GLY A 220 27.96 -20.62 -0.46
N ALA A 221 28.46 -20.64 0.78
CA ALA A 221 27.64 -20.39 1.97
C ALA A 221 27.42 -18.90 2.25
N ASN A 222 26.16 -18.53 2.48
CA ASN A 222 25.72 -17.18 2.82
C ASN A 222 24.97 -17.20 4.16
N LYS A 223 25.26 -16.22 5.02
CA LYS A 223 24.52 -16.04 6.28
C LYS A 223 23.37 -15.07 6.05
N LEU A 224 22.14 -15.53 6.29
CA LEU A 224 20.94 -14.69 6.34
C LEU A 224 20.59 -14.42 7.80
N GLU A 225 20.46 -13.15 8.16
CA GLU A 225 19.91 -12.71 9.43
C GLU A 225 18.63 -11.91 9.17
N VAL A 226 17.56 -12.27 9.86
CA VAL A 226 16.26 -11.60 9.76
C VAL A 226 15.86 -11.16 11.17
N ARG A 227 15.78 -9.85 11.40
CA ARG A 227 15.36 -9.29 12.69
C ARG A 227 13.90 -8.85 12.55
N VAL A 228 13.01 -9.57 13.21
CA VAL A 228 11.57 -9.31 13.15
C VAL A 228 11.13 -8.54 14.38
N ALA A 229 10.58 -7.34 14.18
CA ALA A 229 9.94 -6.58 15.23
C ALA A 229 8.43 -6.90 15.26
N ASN A 230 7.88 -7.15 16.45
CA ASN A 230 6.45 -7.32 16.67
C ASN A 230 5.89 -6.26 17.62
N LEU A 231 4.56 -6.25 17.79
CA LEU A 231 3.87 -5.31 18.68
C LEU A 231 4.01 -5.71 20.15
N TRP A 232 3.85 -4.73 21.05
CA TRP A 232 3.82 -4.93 22.51
C TRP A 232 2.63 -5.76 23.02
N ILE A 233 1.65 -6.05 22.16
CA ILE A 233 0.38 -6.71 22.52
C ILE A 233 0.63 -8.05 23.21
N SER A 234 1.50 -8.90 22.65
CA SER A 234 1.79 -10.22 23.24
C SER A 234 2.37 -10.11 24.64
N ARG A 235 3.32 -9.20 24.87
CA ARG A 235 3.89 -8.98 26.21
C ARG A 235 2.91 -8.37 27.20
N LEU A 236 2.06 -7.43 26.76
CA LEU A 236 1.01 -6.85 27.62
C LEU A 236 -0.02 -7.91 28.07
N ILE A 237 -0.42 -8.82 27.16
CA ILE A 237 -1.28 -9.97 27.50
C ILE A 237 -0.54 -10.95 28.44
N GLY A 238 0.75 -11.17 28.19
CA GLY A 238 1.61 -11.99 29.04
C GLY A 238 1.73 -11.46 30.47
N ASP A 239 1.79 -10.14 30.65
CA ASP A 239 1.87 -9.48 31.95
C ASP A 239 0.54 -9.49 32.72
N ALA A 240 -0.57 -9.74 32.03
CA ALA A 240 -1.89 -9.94 32.62
C ALA A 240 -2.12 -11.39 33.11
N GLN A 241 -1.25 -12.34 32.75
CA GLN A 241 -1.38 -13.74 33.18
C GLN A 241 -1.18 -13.90 34.69
N ALA A 242 -1.87 -14.86 35.29
CA ALA A 242 -1.71 -15.17 36.70
C ALA A 242 -0.27 -15.61 37.02
N GLY A 243 0.36 -15.01 38.03
CA GLY A 243 1.73 -15.31 38.43
C GLY A 243 2.82 -14.75 37.51
N ALA A 244 2.47 -13.93 36.51
CA ALA A 244 3.44 -13.32 35.61
C ALA A 244 4.35 -12.32 36.32
N LYS A 245 5.66 -12.40 36.04
CA LYS A 245 6.61 -11.33 36.36
C LYS A 245 6.42 -10.22 35.33
N LYS A 246 5.83 -9.09 35.74
CA LYS A 246 5.57 -7.95 34.86
C LYS A 246 6.87 -7.40 34.28
N VAL A 247 6.87 -7.18 32.97
CA VAL A 247 7.98 -6.57 32.21
C VAL A 247 7.62 -5.14 31.80
N THR A 248 6.35 -4.89 31.54
CA THR A 248 5.80 -3.62 31.03
C THR A 248 5.18 -2.79 32.14
N TRP A 249 5.11 -1.49 31.89
CA TRP A 249 4.33 -0.55 32.68
C TRP A 249 3.48 0.31 31.75
N THR A 250 2.21 0.49 32.07
CA THR A 250 1.27 1.36 31.36
C THR A 250 0.44 2.13 32.39
N ALA A 251 0.07 3.37 32.07
CA ALA A 251 -0.70 4.23 32.99
C ALA A 251 -2.09 3.67 33.32
N LEU A 252 -2.72 2.97 32.37
CA LEU A 252 -3.99 2.26 32.54
C LEU A 252 -3.85 0.80 32.06
N PRO A 253 -4.68 -0.12 32.56
CA PRO A 253 -4.75 -1.49 32.03
C PRO A 253 -5.04 -1.48 30.53
N THR A 254 -4.27 -2.23 29.75
CA THR A 254 -4.38 -2.28 28.28
C THR A 254 -5.08 -3.53 27.77
N TYR A 255 -4.65 -4.71 28.23
CA TYR A 255 -5.18 -6.00 27.80
C TYR A 255 -5.54 -6.90 28.98
N ARG A 256 -6.54 -7.76 28.76
CA ARG A 256 -6.94 -8.82 29.68
C ARG A 256 -6.15 -10.11 29.38
N ALA A 257 -6.07 -10.99 30.37
CA ALA A 257 -5.38 -12.28 30.24
C ALA A 257 -6.00 -13.21 29.18
N ASP A 258 -7.30 -13.02 28.88
CA ASP A 258 -8.08 -13.80 27.91
C ASP A 258 -8.08 -13.19 26.49
N ALA A 259 -7.40 -12.05 26.27
CA ALA A 259 -7.33 -11.45 24.95
C ALA A 259 -6.58 -12.34 23.96
N PRO A 260 -7.03 -12.43 22.69
CA PRO A 260 -6.37 -13.26 21.69
C PRO A 260 -4.98 -12.72 21.37
N LEU A 261 -4.00 -13.63 21.31
CA LEU A 261 -2.68 -13.30 20.79
C LEU A 261 -2.75 -13.07 19.28
N ARG A 262 -1.92 -12.15 18.80
CA ARG A 262 -1.73 -11.93 17.36
C ARG A 262 -0.59 -12.81 16.85
N PRO A 263 -0.64 -13.22 15.57
CA PRO A 263 0.52 -13.80 14.89
C PRO A 263 1.76 -12.93 15.11
N SER A 264 2.91 -13.55 15.36
CA SER A 264 4.14 -12.81 15.67
C SER A 264 5.41 -13.55 15.22
N GLY A 265 6.38 -12.78 14.75
CA GLY A 265 7.69 -13.31 14.31
C GLY A 265 7.74 -13.69 12.84
N LEU A 266 8.72 -14.52 12.49
CA LEU A 266 8.93 -15.05 11.14
C LEU A 266 8.22 -16.39 11.00
N ILE A 267 7.05 -16.38 10.38
CA ILE A 267 6.20 -17.57 10.22
C ILE A 267 6.57 -18.32 8.93
N GLY A 268 6.86 -17.58 7.86
CA GLY A 268 7.27 -18.15 6.58
C GLY A 268 6.09 -18.55 5.68
N PRO A 269 6.30 -19.46 4.72
CA PRO A 269 7.59 -20.07 4.38
C PRO A 269 8.59 -19.03 3.83
N VAL A 270 9.88 -19.23 4.11
CA VAL A 270 10.95 -18.42 3.51
C VAL A 270 11.45 -19.12 2.26
N THR A 271 11.36 -18.46 1.11
CA THR A 271 11.81 -18.98 -0.18
C THR A 271 12.76 -18.00 -0.86
N LEU A 272 13.60 -18.50 -1.77
CA LEU A 272 14.49 -17.66 -2.59
C LEU A 272 13.95 -17.64 -4.02
N LEU A 273 13.65 -16.44 -4.51
CA LEU A 273 13.22 -16.20 -5.88
C LEU A 273 14.38 -15.58 -6.66
N GLY A 274 14.75 -16.18 -7.78
CA GLY A 274 15.80 -15.66 -8.67
C GLY A 274 15.25 -15.36 -10.07
N GLN A 275 15.89 -14.42 -10.77
CA GLN A 275 15.72 -14.20 -12.21
C GLN A 275 17.00 -14.56 -12.97
#